data_AF-A0A2N1N1J3-F1
#
_entry.id   AF-A0A2N1N1J3-F1
#
_cell.length_a   1.000
_cell.length_b   1.000
_cell.length_c   1.000
_cell.angle_alpha   90.00
_cell.angle_beta   90.00
_cell.angle_gamma   90.00
#
_symmetry.space_group_name_H-M   'P 1'
#
loop_
_entity.id
_entity.type
_entity.pdbx_description
1 polymer ?
#
loop_
_entity_poly.entity_id
_entity_poly.type
_entity_poly.pdbx_seq_one_letter_code
_entity_poly.pdbx_strand_id
1 'polypeptide(L)'
;ENYICLFILVWDTIPVRNSAQYSKQLKEETDNLIQIIKELNFSKENDKNYSKMLDDYKDFRFISDQNFRQNLVHNVWTELENHGLKNNSYADKILQSFSRKIKEAIELQQAPLNNKMKDENQEIILSENKSLENQIVGLVDNNSQIGNSTILEDELQGTRDTQELMKRENENLKVQVKELIKENSKQQAALDNVSWDDDESHNSKKLIQDITDLQDMLKNFTMVQGSDYKIINGEANALFKSFKCEVNCPSLRASLVLGFLLQRTVIVKIIVEAEKYLNGMFEGSRDAALERDITNATETLINQIMLFEKNRKANKLLHKMNRVRQIVDEEIKSEMDDLAIQITHKVINIFYFSFKTQASVPTYKFFEAGQALEPHLMQGAFGNDESEKSEVEVCGFPCIGIFTGDKLSDKIFIKAQIIPRSKRL
;
A
#
# COMPACT_ATOMS: atom_id res chain seq x y z
N GLU A 1 -0.56 -36.17 -30.68
CA GLU A 1 0.11 -36.32 -29.38
C GLU A 1 0.84 -35.03 -28.98
N ASN A 2 1.99 -34.69 -29.57
CA ASN A 2 2.76 -33.46 -29.20
C ASN A 2 1.98 -32.13 -29.29
N TYR A 3 1.05 -31.99 -30.23
CA TYR A 3 0.20 -30.80 -30.35
C TYR A 3 -0.74 -30.59 -29.14
N ILE A 4 -1.20 -31.68 -28.52
CA ILE A 4 -2.10 -31.64 -27.35
C ILE A 4 -1.32 -31.17 -26.13
N CYS A 5 -0.11 -31.69 -25.95
CA CYS A 5 0.82 -31.25 -24.92
C CYS A 5 1.16 -29.75 -25.08
N LEU A 6 1.47 -29.31 -26.30
CA LEU A 6 1.73 -27.89 -26.58
C LEU A 6 0.52 -27.00 -26.31
N PHE A 7 -0.69 -27.45 -26.66
CA PHE A 7 -1.93 -26.73 -26.38
C PHE A 7 -2.09 -26.45 -24.88
N ILE A 8 -1.88 -27.48 -24.04
CA ILE A 8 -1.97 -27.36 -22.59
C ILE A 8 -0.94 -26.36 -22.05
N LEU A 9 0.30 -26.41 -22.52
CA LEU A 9 1.36 -25.49 -22.08
C LEU A 9 1.09 -24.04 -22.49
N VAL A 10 0.65 -23.81 -23.74
CA VAL A 10 0.34 -22.46 -24.23
C VAL A 10 -0.80 -21.85 -23.42
N TRP A 11 -1.90 -22.60 -23.25
CA TRP A 11 -3.03 -22.13 -22.46
C TRP A 11 -2.67 -21.94 -20.99
N ASP A 12 -1.69 -22.67 -20.44
CA ASP A 12 -1.33 -22.51 -19.03
C ASP A 12 -0.85 -21.09 -18.72
N THR A 13 -0.16 -20.45 -19.67
CA THR A 13 0.35 -19.08 -19.56
C THR A 13 -0.72 -17.98 -19.67
N ILE A 14 -1.94 -18.31 -20.12
CA ILE A 14 -3.01 -17.32 -20.39
C ILE A 14 -3.91 -17.18 -19.15
N PRO A 15 -4.24 -15.95 -18.68
CA PRO A 15 -5.06 -15.74 -17.49
C PRO A 15 -6.57 -15.92 -17.77
N VAL A 16 -7.03 -17.18 -17.82
CA VAL A 16 -8.41 -17.51 -18.23
C VAL A 16 -9.49 -17.08 -17.23
N ARG A 17 -9.24 -17.11 -15.91
CA ARG A 17 -10.27 -16.77 -14.91
C ARG A 17 -10.71 -15.32 -14.91
N ASN A 18 -9.81 -14.42 -15.33
CA ASN A 18 -10.04 -12.99 -15.24
C ASN A 18 -10.63 -12.41 -16.55
N SER A 19 -10.94 -13.27 -17.53
CA SER A 19 -11.45 -12.87 -18.84
C SER A 19 -12.54 -13.82 -19.33
N ALA A 20 -13.77 -13.33 -19.39
CA ALA A 20 -14.90 -14.06 -19.97
C ALA A 20 -14.63 -14.50 -21.41
N GLN A 21 -13.85 -13.71 -22.16
CA GLN A 21 -13.46 -14.01 -23.54
C GLN A 21 -12.51 -15.22 -23.60
N TYR A 22 -11.44 -15.24 -22.79
CA TYR A 22 -10.49 -16.36 -22.78
C TYR A 22 -11.10 -17.63 -22.18
N SER A 23 -12.02 -17.49 -21.23
CA SER A 23 -12.82 -18.60 -20.72
C SER A 23 -13.67 -19.26 -21.79
N LYS A 24 -14.34 -18.45 -22.63
CA LYS A 24 -15.15 -18.96 -23.73
C LYS A 24 -14.27 -19.65 -24.79
N GLN A 25 -13.17 -19.01 -25.19
CA GLN A 25 -12.24 -19.55 -26.18
C GLN A 25 -11.58 -20.86 -25.74
N LEU A 26 -11.09 -20.95 -24.50
CA LEU A 26 -10.50 -22.20 -23.98
C LEU A 26 -11.50 -23.35 -24.10
N LYS A 27 -12.76 -23.11 -23.74
CA LYS A 27 -13.82 -24.12 -23.79
C LYS A 27 -14.09 -24.57 -25.22
N GLU A 28 -14.30 -23.63 -26.12
CA GLU A 28 -14.58 -23.91 -27.54
C GLU A 28 -13.41 -24.65 -28.22
N GLU A 29 -12.18 -24.19 -28.04
CA GLU A 29 -10.98 -24.83 -28.61
C GLU A 29 -10.74 -26.23 -28.03
N THR A 30 -10.97 -26.41 -26.72
CA THR A 30 -10.83 -27.73 -26.09
C THR A 30 -11.90 -28.70 -26.60
N ASP A 31 -13.15 -28.26 -26.69
CA ASP A 31 -14.26 -29.08 -27.17
C ASP A 31 -14.05 -29.45 -28.66
N ASN A 32 -13.57 -28.51 -29.47
CA ASN A 32 -13.19 -28.75 -30.86
C ASN A 32 -12.05 -29.76 -30.99
N LEU A 33 -10.99 -29.65 -30.19
CA LEU A 33 -9.87 -30.61 -30.20
C LEU A 33 -10.33 -32.01 -29.77
N ILE A 34 -11.16 -32.10 -28.75
CA ILE A 34 -11.75 -33.38 -28.32
C ILE A 34 -12.58 -34.00 -29.44
N GLN A 35 -13.37 -33.19 -30.14
CA GLN A 35 -14.15 -33.64 -31.28
C GLN A 35 -13.26 -34.14 -32.42
N ILE A 36 -12.19 -33.41 -32.77
CA ILE A 36 -11.20 -33.84 -33.76
C ILE A 36 -10.54 -35.17 -33.34
N ILE A 37 -10.15 -35.32 -32.07
CA ILE A 37 -9.56 -36.57 -31.57
C ILE A 37 -10.53 -37.75 -31.72
N LYS A 38 -11.82 -37.53 -31.45
CA LYS A 38 -12.88 -38.53 -31.63
C LYS A 38 -13.09 -38.88 -33.11
N GLU A 39 -13.10 -37.88 -33.99
CA GLU A 39 -13.27 -38.05 -35.44
C GLU A 39 -12.08 -38.75 -36.10
N LEU A 40 -10.86 -38.43 -35.66
CA LEU A 40 -9.63 -39.09 -36.11
C LEU A 40 -9.51 -40.54 -35.63
N ASN A 41 -10.46 -41.00 -34.80
CA ASN A 41 -10.59 -42.39 -34.35
C ASN A 41 -9.26 -42.93 -33.82
N PHE A 42 -8.62 -42.18 -32.90
CA PHE A 42 -7.54 -42.69 -32.04
C PHE A 42 -8.11 -43.77 -31.10
N SER A 43 -8.53 -44.88 -31.69
CA SER A 43 -9.21 -45.98 -31.05
C SER A 43 -8.18 -47.06 -30.74
N LYS A 44 -7.95 -47.23 -29.43
CA LYS A 44 -7.62 -48.49 -28.74
C LYS A 44 -6.19 -49.02 -28.69
N GLU A 45 -5.18 -48.40 -29.30
CA GLU A 45 -3.79 -48.90 -29.19
C GLU A 45 -2.75 -47.95 -28.57
N ASN A 46 -3.08 -46.69 -28.29
CA ASN A 46 -2.20 -45.80 -27.51
C ASN A 46 -2.81 -45.55 -26.12
N ASP A 47 -2.13 -45.99 -25.07
CA ASP A 47 -2.54 -45.98 -23.65
C ASP A 47 -2.89 -44.60 -23.05
N LYS A 48 -2.76 -43.52 -23.83
CA LYS A 48 -2.95 -42.14 -23.36
C LYS A 48 -4.30 -41.59 -23.82
N ASN A 49 -5.25 -41.55 -22.89
CA ASN A 49 -6.57 -40.98 -23.13
C ASN A 49 -6.50 -39.43 -23.20
N TYR A 50 -6.02 -38.90 -24.32
CA TYR A 50 -5.83 -37.47 -24.52
C TYR A 50 -7.12 -36.65 -24.44
N SER A 51 -8.27 -37.23 -24.81
CA SER A 51 -9.57 -36.56 -24.63
C SER A 51 -9.86 -36.33 -23.16
N LYS A 52 -9.65 -37.35 -22.32
CA LYS A 52 -9.79 -37.20 -20.86
C LYS A 52 -8.78 -36.20 -20.30
N MET A 53 -7.54 -36.22 -20.77
CA MET A 53 -6.51 -35.27 -20.34
C MET A 53 -6.88 -33.81 -20.64
N LEU A 54 -7.50 -33.55 -21.79
CA LEU A 54 -8.00 -32.23 -22.18
C LEU A 54 -9.22 -31.82 -21.33
N ASP A 55 -10.16 -32.74 -21.07
CA ASP A 55 -11.29 -32.48 -20.19
C ASP A 55 -10.85 -32.19 -18.75
N ASP A 56 -9.95 -33.02 -18.20
CA ASP A 56 -9.38 -32.83 -16.85
C ASP A 56 -8.66 -31.47 -16.77
N TYR A 57 -7.85 -31.11 -17.78
CA TYR A 57 -7.18 -29.81 -17.84
C TYR A 57 -8.19 -28.65 -17.88
N LYS A 58 -9.21 -28.74 -18.74
CA LYS A 58 -10.28 -27.74 -18.85
C LYS A 58 -10.94 -27.51 -17.50
N ASP A 59 -11.27 -28.56 -16.77
CA ASP A 59 -11.91 -28.46 -15.45
C ASP A 59 -10.97 -27.85 -14.40
N PHE A 60 -9.69 -28.26 -14.36
CA PHE A 60 -8.70 -27.70 -13.43
C PHE A 60 -8.42 -26.22 -13.66
N ARG A 61 -8.69 -25.68 -14.85
CA ARG A 61 -8.56 -24.24 -15.11
C ARG A 61 -9.60 -23.42 -14.35
N PHE A 62 -10.76 -24.00 -14.05
CA PHE A 62 -11.85 -23.33 -13.35
C PHE A 62 -11.91 -23.63 -11.84
N ILE A 63 -11.22 -24.66 -11.35
CA ILE A 63 -11.20 -25.04 -9.92
C ILE A 63 -10.10 -24.30 -9.14
N SER A 64 -10.40 -23.73 -7.97
CA SER A 64 -9.46 -22.95 -7.15
C SER A 64 -8.17 -23.66 -6.76
N ASP A 65 -8.20 -24.98 -6.58
CA ASP A 65 -7.05 -25.83 -6.24
C ASP A 65 -6.03 -25.93 -7.40
N GLN A 66 -4.84 -25.38 -7.20
CA GLN A 66 -3.76 -25.30 -8.18
C GLN A 66 -3.00 -26.63 -8.34
N ASN A 67 -3.08 -27.54 -7.36
CA ASN A 67 -2.19 -28.70 -7.28
C ASN A 67 -2.46 -29.69 -8.43
N PHE A 68 -3.73 -29.96 -8.73
CA PHE A 68 -4.10 -30.86 -9.83
C PHE A 68 -3.67 -30.33 -11.20
N ARG A 69 -3.80 -29.01 -11.42
CA ARG A 69 -3.36 -28.36 -12.66
C ARG A 69 -1.84 -28.45 -12.82
N GLN A 70 -1.10 -28.09 -11.76
CA GLN A 70 0.36 -28.09 -11.78
C GLN A 70 0.91 -29.50 -12.03
N ASN A 71 0.33 -30.53 -11.40
CA ASN A 71 0.71 -31.92 -11.63
C ASN A 71 0.45 -32.36 -13.08
N LEU A 72 -0.70 -31.99 -13.66
CA LEU A 72 -1.01 -32.31 -15.06
C LEU A 72 -0.03 -31.62 -16.02
N VAL A 73 0.23 -30.32 -15.81
CA VAL A 73 1.20 -29.55 -16.61
C VAL A 73 2.62 -30.11 -16.47
N HIS A 74 3.00 -30.56 -15.28
CA HIS A 74 4.29 -31.22 -15.06
C HIS A 74 4.41 -32.52 -15.87
N ASN A 75 3.39 -33.36 -15.84
CA ASN A 75 3.37 -34.60 -16.63
C ASN A 75 3.45 -34.33 -18.14
N VAL A 76 2.78 -33.28 -18.63
CA VAL A 76 2.88 -32.81 -20.02
C VAL A 76 4.31 -32.43 -20.38
N TRP A 77 5.00 -31.72 -19.48
CA TRP A 77 6.40 -31.36 -19.68
C TRP A 77 7.30 -32.59 -19.75
N THR A 78 7.17 -33.53 -18.82
CA THR A 78 7.94 -34.79 -18.83
C THR A 78 7.70 -35.58 -20.12
N GLU A 79 6.47 -35.58 -20.62
CA GLU A 79 6.15 -36.21 -21.90
C GLU A 79 6.84 -35.54 -23.08
N LEU A 80 6.88 -34.21 -23.13
CA LEU A 80 7.59 -33.48 -24.19
C LEU A 80 9.12 -33.64 -24.09
N GLU A 81 9.67 -33.75 -22.88
CA GLU A 81 11.10 -34.07 -22.67
C GLU A 81 11.48 -35.41 -23.27
N ASN A 82 10.63 -36.43 -23.09
CA ASN A 82 10.81 -37.74 -23.71
C ASN A 82 10.78 -37.70 -25.25
N HIS A 83 10.16 -36.67 -25.83
CA HIS A 83 10.13 -36.42 -27.28
C HIS A 83 11.22 -35.43 -27.76
N GLY A 84 12.19 -35.09 -26.90
CA GLY A 84 13.39 -34.32 -27.26
C GLY A 84 13.34 -32.82 -26.92
N LEU A 85 12.26 -32.32 -26.30
CA LEU A 85 12.15 -30.93 -25.83
C LEU A 85 12.66 -30.82 -24.39
N LYS A 86 13.96 -30.58 -24.19
CA LYS A 86 14.55 -30.38 -22.86
C LYS A 86 14.04 -29.08 -22.21
N ASN A 87 13.62 -29.16 -20.94
CA ASN A 87 13.21 -28.00 -20.15
C ASN A 87 14.41 -27.10 -19.80
N ASN A 88 14.77 -26.23 -20.75
CA ASN A 88 15.81 -25.22 -20.59
C ASN A 88 15.15 -23.83 -20.70
N SER A 89 15.68 -22.80 -20.03
CA SER A 89 15.07 -21.45 -20.03
C SER A 89 14.89 -20.80 -21.42
N TYR A 90 15.47 -21.40 -22.46
CA TYR A 90 15.28 -21.03 -23.86
C TYR A 90 13.95 -21.56 -24.46
N ALA A 91 13.51 -22.76 -24.07
CA ALA A 91 12.23 -23.34 -24.52
C ALA A 91 11.04 -22.54 -23.94
N ASP A 92 11.15 -22.11 -22.68
CA ASP A 92 10.17 -21.23 -22.02
C ASP A 92 10.04 -19.87 -22.72
N LYS A 93 11.18 -19.25 -23.10
CA LYS A 93 11.18 -18.00 -23.87
C LYS A 93 10.55 -18.17 -25.25
N ILE A 94 10.79 -19.31 -25.90
CA ILE A 94 10.18 -19.63 -27.19
C ILE A 94 8.67 -19.79 -27.03
N LEU A 95 8.19 -20.58 -26.06
CA LEU A 95 6.76 -20.79 -25.80
C LEU A 95 6.05 -19.48 -25.43
N GLN A 96 6.66 -18.62 -24.62
CA GLN A 96 6.13 -17.28 -24.33
C GLN A 96 6.06 -16.40 -25.59
N SER A 97 7.08 -16.45 -26.46
CA SER A 97 7.09 -15.70 -27.72
C SER A 97 6.01 -16.19 -28.70
N PHE A 98 5.77 -17.51 -28.76
CA PHE A 98 4.69 -18.09 -29.55
C PHE A 98 3.32 -17.74 -28.99
N SER A 99 3.14 -17.82 -27.67
CA SER A 99 1.89 -17.44 -27.00
C SER A 99 1.53 -15.98 -27.25
N ARG A 100 2.53 -15.09 -27.20
CA ARG A 100 2.35 -13.67 -27.53
C ARG A 100 1.94 -13.46 -28.99
N LYS A 101 2.60 -14.14 -29.94
CA LYS A 101 2.26 -14.04 -31.37
C LYS A 101 0.86 -14.60 -31.67
N ILE A 102 0.46 -15.67 -31.00
CA ILE A 102 -0.90 -16.24 -31.11
C ILE A 102 -1.93 -15.23 -30.58
N LYS A 103 -1.65 -14.61 -29.43
CA LYS A 103 -2.50 -13.55 -28.87
C LYS A 103 -2.68 -12.39 -29.84
N GLU A 104 -1.58 -11.88 -30.39
CA GLU A 104 -1.58 -10.79 -31.40
C GLU A 104 -2.35 -11.20 -32.67
N ALA A 105 -2.20 -12.45 -33.14
CA ALA A 105 -2.91 -12.94 -34.33
C ALA A 105 -4.42 -13.11 -34.11
N ILE A 106 -4.85 -13.57 -32.93
CA ILE A 106 -6.27 -13.69 -32.56
C ILE A 106 -6.92 -12.29 -32.50
N GLU A 107 -6.22 -11.31 -31.93
CA GLU A 107 -6.71 -9.92 -31.87
C GLU A 107 -6.83 -9.30 -33.27
N LEU A 108 -5.88 -9.58 -34.18
CA LEU A 108 -5.91 -9.11 -35.57
C LEU A 108 -7.01 -9.77 -36.42
N GLN A 109 -7.29 -11.07 -36.24
CA GLN A 109 -8.35 -11.76 -36.96
C GLN A 109 -9.77 -11.37 -36.52
N GLN A 110 -9.92 -10.84 -35.29
CA GLN A 110 -11.22 -10.41 -34.75
C GLN A 110 -11.56 -8.94 -35.05
N ALA A 111 -10.60 -8.12 -35.50
CA ALA A 111 -10.82 -6.72 -35.85
C ALA A 111 -11.85 -6.52 -37.00
N PRO A 112 -11.87 -7.32 -38.09
CA PRO A 112 -12.89 -7.20 -39.13
C PRO A 112 -14.29 -7.64 -38.66
N LEU A 113 -14.37 -8.64 -37.78
CA LEU A 113 -15.64 -9.18 -37.28
C LEU A 113 -16.33 -8.20 -36.32
N ASN A 114 -15.56 -7.55 -35.46
CA ASN A 114 -16.05 -6.51 -34.54
C ASN A 114 -16.57 -5.27 -35.28
N ASN A 115 -15.95 -4.90 -36.41
CA ASN A 115 -16.43 -3.78 -37.23
C ASN A 115 -17.74 -4.15 -37.95
N LYS A 116 -17.87 -5.38 -38.46
CA LYS A 116 -19.10 -5.85 -39.13
C LYS A 116 -20.30 -5.95 -38.18
N MET A 117 -20.09 -6.45 -36.96
CA MET A 117 -21.12 -6.43 -35.91
C MET A 117 -21.53 -5.02 -35.48
N LYS A 118 -20.63 -4.04 -35.61
CA LYS A 118 -20.90 -2.63 -35.27
C LYS A 118 -21.82 -1.98 -36.31
N ASP A 119 -21.62 -2.30 -37.59
CA ASP A 119 -22.43 -1.79 -38.69
C ASP A 119 -23.84 -2.43 -38.69
N GLU A 120 -23.94 -3.75 -38.47
CA GLU A 120 -25.24 -4.45 -38.37
C GLU A 120 -26.04 -4.01 -37.13
N ASN A 121 -25.39 -3.80 -35.98
CA ASN A 121 -26.06 -3.27 -34.79
C ASN A 121 -26.52 -1.81 -34.98
N GLN A 122 -25.78 -0.99 -35.73
CA GLN A 122 -26.21 0.38 -36.04
C GLN A 122 -27.46 0.41 -36.93
N GLU A 123 -27.57 -0.51 -37.88
CA GLU A 123 -28.73 -0.60 -38.79
C GLU A 123 -29.98 -1.11 -38.06
N ILE A 124 -29.83 -2.09 -37.16
CA ILE A 124 -30.91 -2.57 -36.27
C ILE A 124 -31.38 -1.43 -35.35
N ILE A 125 -30.45 -0.73 -34.68
CA ILE A 125 -30.78 0.42 -33.82
C ILE A 125 -31.49 1.53 -34.59
N LEU A 126 -31.12 1.81 -35.85
CA LEU A 126 -31.81 2.79 -36.69
C LEU A 126 -33.26 2.37 -36.99
N SER A 127 -33.48 1.08 -37.27
CA SER A 127 -34.81 0.54 -37.56
C SER A 127 -35.71 0.50 -36.32
N GLU A 128 -35.15 0.18 -35.15
CA GLU A 128 -35.86 0.20 -33.86
C GLU A 128 -36.18 1.62 -33.44
N ASN A 129 -35.25 2.57 -33.59
CA ASN A 129 -35.50 3.98 -33.31
C ASN A 129 -36.61 4.56 -34.20
N LYS A 130 -36.66 4.17 -35.48
CA LYS A 130 -37.73 4.61 -36.39
C LYS A 130 -39.09 4.00 -36.03
N SER A 131 -39.11 2.76 -35.53
CA SER A 131 -40.31 2.11 -34.98
C SER A 131 -40.78 2.78 -33.68
N LEU A 132 -39.84 3.11 -32.79
CA LEU A 132 -40.10 3.82 -31.54
C LEU A 132 -40.56 5.26 -31.78
N GLU A 133 -39.99 5.98 -32.75
CA GLU A 133 -40.46 7.31 -33.16
C GLU A 133 -41.92 7.27 -33.62
N ASN A 134 -42.30 6.26 -34.42
CA ASN A 134 -43.69 6.09 -34.85
C ASN A 134 -44.63 5.74 -33.67
N GLN A 135 -44.16 4.96 -32.70
CA GLN A 135 -44.91 4.68 -31.46
C GLN A 135 -45.03 5.92 -30.57
N ILE A 136 -44.00 6.76 -30.51
CA ILE A 136 -44.00 8.03 -29.78
C ILE A 136 -44.98 9.02 -30.42
N VAL A 137 -45.01 9.13 -31.76
CA VAL A 137 -46.02 9.95 -32.46
C VAL A 137 -47.43 9.49 -32.13
N GLY A 138 -47.68 8.17 -32.10
CA GLY A 138 -48.97 7.61 -31.67
C GLY A 138 -49.30 7.82 -30.19
N LEU A 139 -48.30 7.91 -29.30
CA LEU A 139 -48.49 8.19 -27.87
C LEU A 139 -48.67 9.69 -27.57
N VAL A 140 -48.05 10.57 -28.36
CA VAL A 140 -48.20 12.03 -28.25
C VAL A 140 -49.63 12.46 -28.60
N ASP A 141 -50.25 11.82 -29.61
CA ASP A 141 -51.66 12.06 -29.95
C ASP A 141 -52.61 11.63 -28.82
N ASN A 142 -52.28 10.54 -28.11
CA ASN A 142 -53.04 10.04 -26.96
C ASN A 142 -52.82 10.86 -25.67
N ASN A 143 -51.66 11.50 -25.51
CA ASN A 143 -51.33 12.34 -24.36
C ASN A 143 -52.00 13.72 -24.36
N SER A 144 -52.67 14.13 -25.44
CA SER A 144 -53.48 15.36 -25.45
C SER A 144 -54.76 15.28 -24.58
N GLN A 145 -55.07 14.11 -24.01
CA GLN A 145 -56.30 13.88 -23.22
C GLN A 145 -56.08 13.58 -21.73
N ILE A 146 -54.84 13.54 -21.22
CA ILE A 146 -54.60 13.18 -19.81
C ILE A 146 -53.87 14.33 -19.10
N GLY A 147 -54.64 15.35 -18.71
CA GLY A 147 -54.19 16.35 -17.76
C GLY A 147 -54.13 15.75 -16.34
N ASN A 148 -52.95 15.82 -15.71
CA ASN A 148 -52.70 16.19 -14.30
C ASN A 148 -51.40 15.54 -13.77
N SER A 149 -50.27 16.26 -13.78
CA SER A 149 -49.11 15.93 -12.92
C SER A 149 -48.11 17.10 -12.78
N THR A 150 -48.54 18.25 -12.26
CA THR A 150 -47.66 19.43 -12.07
C THR A 150 -46.74 19.30 -10.84
N ILE A 151 -46.93 18.31 -9.97
CA ILE A 151 -46.19 18.21 -8.69
C ILE A 151 -44.87 17.41 -8.83
N LEU A 152 -44.80 16.44 -9.74
CA LEU A 152 -43.60 15.60 -9.94
C LEU A 152 -42.53 16.26 -10.82
N GLU A 153 -42.91 17.23 -11.66
CA GLU A 153 -41.98 17.90 -12.57
C GLU A 153 -41.06 18.89 -11.84
N ASP A 154 -41.57 19.60 -10.84
CA ASP A 154 -40.77 20.56 -10.05
C ASP A 154 -39.71 19.87 -9.17
N GLU A 155 -40.03 18.71 -8.59
CA GLU A 155 -39.07 17.91 -7.80
C GLU A 155 -37.97 17.29 -8.70
N LEU A 156 -38.33 16.84 -9.90
CA LEU A 156 -37.39 16.30 -10.89
C LEU A 156 -36.51 17.38 -11.52
N GLN A 157 -37.00 18.62 -11.63
CA GLN A 157 -36.21 19.76 -12.11
C GLN A 157 -35.24 20.24 -11.03
N GLY A 158 -35.69 20.38 -9.78
CA GLY A 158 -34.82 20.75 -8.65
C GLY A 158 -33.69 19.74 -8.40
N THR A 159 -33.95 18.44 -8.58
CA THR A 159 -32.93 17.39 -8.45
C THR A 159 -31.89 17.48 -9.58
N ARG A 160 -32.31 17.78 -10.81
CA ARG A 160 -31.41 17.99 -11.96
C ARG A 160 -30.53 19.21 -11.79
N ASP A 161 -31.09 20.32 -11.31
CA ASP A 161 -30.36 21.56 -11.09
C ASP A 161 -29.29 21.40 -9.98
N THR A 162 -29.63 20.64 -8.93
CA THR A 162 -28.68 20.31 -7.84
C THR A 162 -27.56 19.39 -8.34
N GLN A 163 -27.87 18.42 -9.21
CA GLN A 163 -26.89 17.52 -9.81
C GLN A 163 -25.93 18.26 -10.76
N GLU A 164 -26.42 19.22 -11.55
CA GLU A 164 -25.56 20.07 -12.37
C GLU A 164 -24.67 21.00 -11.54
N LEU A 165 -25.19 21.54 -10.43
CA LEU A 165 -24.42 22.38 -9.51
C LEU A 165 -23.24 21.59 -8.90
N MET A 166 -23.51 20.38 -8.39
CA MET A 166 -22.47 19.48 -7.86
C MET A 166 -21.44 19.07 -8.92
N LYS A 167 -21.85 18.96 -10.19
CA LYS A 167 -20.94 18.65 -11.29
C LYS A 167 -20.01 19.82 -11.60
N ARG A 168 -20.54 21.05 -11.64
CA ARG A 168 -19.74 22.28 -11.82
C ARG A 168 -18.78 22.51 -10.66
N GLU A 169 -19.21 22.24 -9.43
CA GLU A 169 -18.35 22.35 -8.25
C GLU A 169 -17.20 21.32 -8.27
N ASN A 170 -17.47 20.07 -8.65
CA ASN A 170 -16.42 19.05 -8.84
C ASN A 170 -15.44 19.39 -9.95
N GLU A 171 -15.91 20.01 -11.05
CA GLU A 171 -15.04 20.51 -12.11
C GLU A 171 -14.17 21.67 -11.62
N ASN A 172 -14.73 22.59 -10.83
CA ASN A 172 -13.99 23.69 -10.22
C ASN A 172 -12.95 23.18 -9.21
N LEU A 173 -13.31 22.22 -8.34
CA LEU A 173 -12.38 21.57 -7.41
C LEU A 173 -11.25 20.84 -8.15
N LYS A 174 -11.53 20.18 -9.29
CA LYS A 174 -10.49 19.58 -10.13
C LYS A 174 -9.53 20.62 -10.73
N VAL A 175 -10.04 21.79 -11.11
CA VAL A 175 -9.22 22.89 -11.60
C VAL A 175 -8.33 23.44 -10.48
N GLN A 176 -8.90 23.71 -9.31
CA GLN A 176 -8.14 24.16 -8.13
C GLN A 176 -7.08 23.16 -7.69
N VAL A 177 -7.38 21.86 -7.68
CA VAL A 177 -6.39 20.81 -7.38
C VAL A 177 -5.25 20.80 -8.41
N LYS A 178 -5.55 20.98 -9.71
CA LYS A 178 -4.50 21.09 -10.74
C LYS A 178 -3.64 22.33 -10.55
N GLU A 179 -4.23 23.46 -10.18
CA GLU A 179 -3.49 24.69 -9.89
C GLU A 179 -2.61 24.54 -8.65
N LEU A 180 -3.14 23.95 -7.56
CA LEU A 180 -2.38 23.66 -6.35
C LEU A 180 -1.23 22.67 -6.61
N ILE A 181 -1.43 21.64 -7.44
CA ILE A 181 -0.35 20.73 -7.84
C ILE A 181 0.72 21.48 -8.65
N LYS A 182 0.32 22.37 -9.56
CA LYS A 182 1.25 23.17 -10.36
C LYS A 182 2.03 24.17 -9.50
N GLU A 183 1.37 24.79 -8.53
CA GLU A 183 1.98 25.72 -7.57
C GLU A 183 2.93 24.99 -6.63
N ASN A 184 2.54 23.82 -6.12
CA ASN A 184 3.40 22.98 -5.29
C ASN A 184 4.63 22.47 -6.08
N SER A 185 4.46 22.06 -7.34
CA SER A 185 5.59 21.74 -8.23
C SER A 185 6.51 22.94 -8.49
N LYS A 186 5.95 24.15 -8.57
CA LYS A 186 6.73 25.38 -8.72
C LYS A 186 7.47 25.78 -7.45
N GLN A 187 6.87 25.55 -6.27
CA GLN A 187 7.50 25.73 -4.97
C GLN A 187 8.59 24.68 -4.73
N GLN A 188 8.36 23.43 -5.13
CA GLN A 188 9.35 22.35 -5.11
C GLN A 188 10.52 22.68 -6.04
N ALA A 189 10.25 23.12 -7.26
CA ALA A 189 11.30 23.56 -8.18
C ALA A 189 12.04 24.82 -7.67
N ALA A 190 11.37 25.73 -6.96
CA ALA A 190 12.00 26.88 -6.34
C ALA A 190 12.87 26.49 -5.12
N LEU A 191 12.50 25.44 -4.39
CA LEU A 191 13.31 24.84 -3.33
C LEU A 191 14.54 24.11 -3.90
N ASP A 192 14.39 23.44 -5.05
CA ASP A 192 15.47 22.73 -5.73
C ASP A 192 16.46 23.68 -6.46
N ASN A 193 16.03 24.91 -6.79
CA ASN A 193 16.82 25.88 -7.56
C ASN A 193 17.50 26.94 -6.68
N VAL A 194 17.45 26.79 -5.35
CA VAL A 194 18.39 27.49 -4.45
C VAL A 194 19.69 26.70 -4.48
N SER A 195 20.71 27.28 -5.10
CA SER A 195 22.09 26.78 -5.05
C SER A 195 22.54 26.73 -3.60
N TRP A 196 22.51 25.56 -2.99
CA TRP A 196 23.12 25.29 -1.70
C TRP A 196 24.51 24.74 -1.98
N ASP A 197 25.54 25.40 -1.44
CA ASP A 197 26.93 24.94 -1.52
C ASP A 197 27.02 23.42 -1.31
N ASP A 198 27.70 22.74 -2.22
CA ASP A 198 27.62 21.29 -2.46
C ASP A 198 27.98 20.41 -1.24
N ASP A 199 28.57 20.95 -0.18
CA ASP A 199 28.98 20.21 1.02
C ASP A 199 27.86 19.97 2.06
N GLU A 200 26.79 20.79 2.09
CA GLU A 200 25.75 20.71 3.15
C GLU A 200 24.54 19.82 2.80
N SER A 201 24.37 19.51 1.51
CA SER A 201 23.18 18.78 1.01
C SER A 201 23.22 17.28 1.30
N HIS A 202 24.41 16.69 1.44
CA HIS A 202 24.54 15.24 1.63
C HIS A 202 24.12 14.79 3.04
N ASN A 203 24.49 15.54 4.08
CA ASN A 203 24.18 15.18 5.47
C ASN A 203 22.70 15.35 5.83
N SER A 204 22.07 16.42 5.34
CA SER A 204 20.65 16.68 5.57
C SER A 204 19.74 15.69 4.83
N LYS A 205 20.07 15.35 3.57
CA LYS A 205 19.37 14.28 2.81
C LYS A 205 19.48 12.93 3.51
N LYS A 206 20.67 12.58 4.01
CA LYS A 206 20.88 11.32 4.73
C LYS A 206 20.12 11.27 6.05
N LEU A 207 20.12 12.37 6.82
CA LEU A 207 19.34 12.46 8.06
C LEU A 207 17.83 12.31 7.81
N ILE A 208 17.30 12.97 6.78
CA ILE A 208 15.88 12.86 6.39
C ILE A 208 15.55 11.42 5.98
N GLN A 209 16.40 10.76 5.21
CA GLN A 209 16.22 9.36 4.83
C GLN A 209 16.24 8.45 6.07
N ASP A 210 17.22 8.62 6.95
CA ASP A 210 17.35 7.79 8.15
C ASP A 210 16.14 7.98 9.08
N ILE A 211 15.60 9.20 9.20
CA ILE A 211 14.35 9.44 9.93
C ILE A 211 13.15 8.77 9.23
N THR A 212 13.10 8.81 7.91
CA THR A 212 12.00 8.19 7.13
C THR A 212 11.97 6.68 7.33
N ASP A 213 13.09 5.96 7.19
CA ASP A 213 13.03 4.51 7.44
C ASP A 213 12.79 4.18 8.93
N LEU A 214 13.17 5.07 9.87
CA LEU A 214 12.78 4.89 11.27
C LEU A 214 11.25 4.98 11.43
N GLN A 215 10.57 5.91 10.74
CA GLN A 215 9.11 6.00 10.76
C GLN A 215 8.46 4.71 10.24
N ASP A 216 8.97 4.15 9.15
CA ASP A 216 8.46 2.90 8.57
C ASP A 216 8.70 1.70 9.51
N MET A 217 9.90 1.58 10.07
CA MET A 217 10.22 0.54 11.05
C MET A 217 9.32 0.63 12.29
N LEU A 218 9.10 1.84 12.81
CA LEU A 218 8.21 2.07 13.94
C LEU A 218 6.76 1.71 13.61
N LYS A 219 6.28 2.02 12.40
CA LYS A 219 4.92 1.68 11.96
C LYS A 219 4.70 0.17 11.99
N ASN A 220 5.63 -0.60 11.43
CA ASN A 220 5.58 -2.07 11.46
C ASN A 220 5.71 -2.59 12.89
N PHE A 221 6.70 -2.09 13.63
CA PHE A 221 6.96 -2.50 15.00
C PHE A 221 5.84 -2.15 15.96
N THR A 222 5.00 -1.16 15.69
CA THR A 222 3.91 -0.73 16.58
C THR A 222 2.53 -1.13 16.10
N MET A 223 2.47 -2.00 15.08
CA MET A 223 1.23 -2.55 14.56
C MET A 223 0.42 -3.26 15.65
N VAL A 224 -0.88 -2.96 15.70
CA VAL A 224 -1.84 -3.51 16.67
C VAL A 224 -3.11 -4.03 15.98
N GLN A 225 -3.12 -4.03 14.64
CA GLN A 225 -4.21 -4.47 13.79
C GLN A 225 -3.73 -5.67 12.96
N GLY A 226 -4.58 -6.68 12.76
CA GLY A 226 -4.25 -7.93 12.07
C GLY A 226 -4.71 -9.15 12.87
N SER A 227 -4.80 -10.31 12.23
CA SER A 227 -5.13 -11.59 12.89
C SER A 227 -4.12 -11.97 13.97
N ASP A 228 -2.89 -11.49 13.81
CA ASP A 228 -1.74 -11.93 14.59
C ASP A 228 -1.54 -11.10 15.87
N TYR A 229 -2.36 -10.05 16.04
CA TYR A 229 -2.27 -9.09 17.13
C TYR A 229 -3.55 -9.04 17.96
N LYS A 230 -3.42 -9.20 19.27
CA LYS A 230 -4.53 -9.06 20.22
C LYS A 230 -4.30 -7.89 21.17
N ILE A 231 -5.15 -6.88 21.12
CA ILE A 231 -5.08 -5.73 22.04
C ILE A 231 -5.60 -6.12 23.42
N ILE A 232 -4.85 -5.74 24.46
CA ILE A 232 -5.26 -5.92 25.86
C ILE A 232 -5.99 -4.64 26.30
N ASN A 233 -7.32 -4.62 26.14
CA ASN A 233 -8.15 -3.42 26.29
C ASN A 233 -7.96 -2.67 27.62
N GLY A 234 -7.80 -3.38 28.74
CA GLY A 234 -7.62 -2.75 30.06
C GLY A 234 -6.33 -1.94 30.14
N GLU A 235 -5.22 -2.50 29.68
CA GLU A 235 -3.91 -1.86 29.66
C GLU A 235 -3.85 -0.75 28.59
N ALA A 236 -4.48 -0.96 27.43
CA ALA A 236 -4.62 0.08 26.40
C ALA A 236 -5.40 1.30 26.92
N ASN A 237 -6.51 1.09 27.63
CA ASN A 237 -7.30 2.18 28.21
C ASN A 237 -6.56 2.90 29.34
N ALA A 238 -5.74 2.21 30.14
CA ALA A 238 -4.87 2.84 31.11
C ALA A 238 -3.82 3.74 30.43
N LEU A 239 -3.26 3.27 29.31
CA LEU A 239 -2.30 4.01 28.51
C LEU A 239 -2.93 5.28 27.89
N PHE A 240 -4.12 5.18 27.29
CA PHE A 240 -4.84 6.36 26.76
C PHE A 240 -5.06 7.43 27.82
N LYS A 241 -5.49 7.03 29.02
CA LYS A 241 -5.70 7.96 30.13
C LYS A 241 -4.42 8.67 30.54
N SER A 242 -3.29 7.95 30.58
CA SER A 242 -2.00 8.55 30.94
C SER A 242 -1.52 9.62 29.96
N PHE A 243 -1.96 9.55 28.70
CA PHE A 243 -1.68 10.53 27.65
C PHE A 243 -2.85 11.49 27.37
N LYS A 244 -3.92 11.47 28.20
CA LYS A 244 -5.12 12.30 28.05
C LYS A 244 -5.84 12.14 26.69
N CYS A 245 -5.72 10.97 26.07
CA CYS A 245 -6.49 10.62 24.89
C CYS A 245 -7.97 10.38 25.29
N GLU A 246 -8.89 10.71 24.39
CA GLU A 246 -10.34 10.60 24.59
C GLU A 246 -10.96 9.34 23.98
N VAL A 247 -10.14 8.49 23.36
CA VAL A 247 -10.56 7.19 22.85
C VAL A 247 -10.62 6.10 23.93
N ASN A 248 -11.47 5.10 23.70
CA ASN A 248 -11.52 3.87 24.51
C ASN A 248 -11.60 2.64 23.59
N CYS A 249 -10.97 1.55 24.03
CA CYS A 249 -11.09 0.23 23.42
C CYS A 249 -12.37 -0.50 23.87
N PRO A 250 -12.98 -1.34 23.01
CA PRO A 250 -12.58 -1.63 21.63
C PRO A 250 -13.21 -0.64 20.63
N SER A 251 -12.39 0.02 19.81
CA SER A 251 -12.87 0.78 18.63
C SER A 251 -11.75 0.88 17.59
N LEU A 252 -12.10 0.99 16.31
CA LEU A 252 -11.13 1.14 15.21
C LEU A 252 -10.23 2.37 15.44
N ARG A 253 -10.83 3.48 15.88
CA ARG A 253 -10.11 4.71 16.21
C ARG A 253 -9.15 4.52 17.39
N ALA A 254 -9.55 3.78 18.43
CA ALA A 254 -8.66 3.47 19.55
C ALA A 254 -7.46 2.63 19.09
N SER A 255 -7.63 1.66 18.19
CA SER A 255 -6.50 0.89 17.65
C SER A 255 -5.50 1.77 16.87
N LEU A 256 -5.99 2.73 16.09
CA LEU A 256 -5.13 3.68 15.38
C LEU A 256 -4.36 4.59 16.34
N VAL A 257 -5.06 5.17 17.33
CA VAL A 257 -4.45 6.00 18.37
C VAL A 257 -3.42 5.20 19.16
N LEU A 258 -3.71 3.93 19.47
CA LEU A 258 -2.80 3.04 20.19
C LEU A 258 -1.49 2.82 19.43
N GLY A 259 -1.55 2.60 18.12
CA GLY A 259 -0.35 2.46 17.28
C GLY A 259 0.57 3.67 17.40
N PHE A 260 0.03 4.89 17.24
CA PHE A 260 0.79 6.14 17.39
C PHE A 260 1.38 6.29 18.79
N LEU A 261 0.58 5.98 19.81
CA LEU A 261 0.98 6.12 21.20
C LEU A 261 2.11 5.14 21.58
N LEU A 262 2.10 3.94 21.00
CA LEU A 262 3.19 2.97 21.10
C LEU A 262 4.46 3.49 20.41
N GLN A 263 4.37 4.14 19.24
CA GLN A 263 5.54 4.75 18.57
C GLN A 263 6.21 5.78 19.47
N ARG A 264 5.42 6.72 20.01
CA ARG A 264 5.91 7.73 20.94
C ARG A 264 6.54 7.08 22.17
N THR A 265 5.88 6.08 22.74
CA THR A 265 6.38 5.37 23.93
C THR A 265 7.72 4.69 23.67
N VAL A 266 7.90 4.07 22.50
CA VAL A 266 9.15 3.41 22.10
C VAL A 266 10.28 4.43 21.99
N ILE A 267 10.09 5.50 21.21
CA ILE A 267 11.11 6.55 21.02
C ILE A 267 11.52 7.15 22.36
N VAL A 268 10.55 7.64 23.13
CA VAL A 268 10.81 8.30 24.42
C VAL A 268 11.53 7.35 25.37
N LYS A 269 11.13 6.07 25.41
CA LYS A 269 11.77 5.09 26.30
C LYS A 269 13.22 4.84 25.90
N ILE A 270 13.52 4.69 24.61
CA ILE A 270 14.89 4.50 24.12
C ILE A 270 15.74 5.73 24.46
N ILE A 271 15.24 6.94 24.16
CA ILE A 271 15.96 8.19 24.44
C ILE A 271 16.29 8.30 25.92
N VAL A 272 15.30 8.15 26.82
CA VAL A 272 15.51 8.25 28.28
C VAL A 272 16.49 7.19 28.79
N GLU A 273 16.43 5.97 28.24
CA GLU A 273 17.34 4.89 28.64
C GLU A 273 18.77 5.08 28.12
N ALA A 274 18.93 5.70 26.95
CA ALA A 274 20.22 6.09 26.39
C ALA A 274 20.82 7.27 27.16
N GLU A 275 20.00 8.25 27.54
CA GLU A 275 20.41 9.42 28.35
C GLU A 275 20.96 8.99 29.70
N LYS A 276 20.23 8.10 30.40
CA LYS A 276 20.69 7.51 31.66
C LYS A 276 22.00 6.76 31.51
N TYR A 277 22.14 6.04 30.40
CA TYR A 277 23.33 5.25 30.13
C TYR A 277 24.55 6.14 29.88
N LEU A 278 24.42 7.10 28.97
CA LEU A 278 25.49 8.03 28.61
C LEU A 278 25.87 8.94 29.79
N ASN A 279 24.89 9.50 30.51
CA ASN A 279 25.17 10.38 31.65
C ASN A 279 25.87 9.63 32.81
N GLY A 280 25.52 8.36 33.06
CA GLY A 280 26.22 7.53 34.05
C GLY A 280 27.66 7.17 33.67
N MET A 281 28.04 7.34 32.41
CA MET A 281 29.37 7.00 31.88
C MET A 281 30.38 8.17 32.00
N PHE A 282 29.92 9.41 32.01
CA PHE A 282 30.78 10.61 32.01
C PHE A 282 31.15 11.14 33.42
N GLU A 283 30.67 10.51 34.50
CA GLU A 283 31.03 10.90 35.87
C GLU A 283 32.43 10.42 36.32
N GLY A 284 33.20 9.74 35.46
CA GLY A 284 34.31 8.88 35.88
C GLY A 284 35.75 9.20 35.45
N SER A 285 36.07 10.05 34.46
CA SER A 285 37.48 10.26 34.10
C SER A 285 37.76 11.61 33.46
N ARG A 286 38.31 12.52 34.27
CA ARG A 286 39.05 13.68 33.78
C ARG A 286 40.52 13.31 33.63
N ASP A 287 41.04 13.64 32.46
CA ASP A 287 42.44 13.81 32.05
C ASP A 287 43.28 12.61 31.62
N ALA A 288 43.82 12.81 30.40
CA ALA A 288 45.04 12.24 29.79
C ALA A 288 44.94 10.97 28.94
N ALA A 289 44.29 11.03 27.77
CA ALA A 289 44.81 10.53 26.48
C ALA A 289 43.86 10.85 25.28
N LEU A 290 43.47 12.11 25.06
CA LEU A 290 42.34 12.51 24.18
C LEU A 290 42.17 11.71 22.87
N GLU A 291 43.19 11.50 22.04
CA GLU A 291 43.04 10.73 20.77
C GLU A 291 42.95 9.20 20.97
N ARG A 292 43.71 8.65 21.92
CA ARG A 292 43.66 7.22 22.27
C ARG A 292 42.41 6.91 23.09
N ASP A 293 41.92 7.86 23.88
CA ASP A 293 40.65 7.81 24.59
C ASP A 293 39.50 8.05 23.63
N ILE A 294 39.60 8.88 22.59
CA ILE A 294 38.54 9.01 21.58
C ILE A 294 38.43 7.71 20.80
N THR A 295 39.54 7.11 20.36
CA THR A 295 39.53 5.85 19.60
C THR A 295 39.10 4.67 20.49
N ASN A 296 39.65 4.55 21.70
CA ASN A 296 39.23 3.52 22.65
C ASN A 296 37.83 3.77 23.18
N ALA A 297 37.39 5.02 23.37
CA ALA A 297 36.02 5.33 23.76
C ALA A 297 35.06 5.14 22.60
N THR A 298 35.44 5.36 21.33
CA THR A 298 34.57 5.00 20.20
C THR A 298 34.48 3.49 20.06
N GLU A 299 35.56 2.74 20.17
CA GLU A 299 35.52 1.28 20.14
C GLU A 299 34.81 0.71 21.38
N THR A 300 35.02 1.30 22.56
CA THR A 300 34.30 0.96 23.80
C THR A 300 32.83 1.34 23.68
N LEU A 301 32.49 2.51 23.13
CA LEU A 301 31.12 2.97 22.92
C LEU A 301 30.43 2.10 21.88
N ILE A 302 31.09 1.71 20.79
CA ILE A 302 30.58 0.74 19.81
C ILE A 302 30.34 -0.61 20.49
N ASN A 303 31.33 -1.13 21.23
CA ASN A 303 31.18 -2.41 21.93
C ASN A 303 30.14 -2.36 23.05
N GLN A 304 29.94 -1.21 23.68
CA GLN A 304 28.98 -0.99 24.75
C GLN A 304 27.58 -0.68 24.24
N ILE A 305 27.46 0.00 23.09
CA ILE A 305 26.24 0.08 22.28
C ILE A 305 25.86 -1.34 21.87
N MET A 306 26.78 -2.11 21.29
CA MET A 306 26.55 -3.55 21.03
C MET A 306 26.18 -4.34 22.29
N LEU A 307 26.75 -4.04 23.45
CA LEU A 307 26.38 -4.70 24.72
C LEU A 307 25.00 -4.28 25.24
N PHE A 308 24.64 -3.01 25.09
CA PHE A 308 23.32 -2.45 25.41
C PHE A 308 22.23 -3.05 24.53
N GLU A 309 22.56 -3.28 23.26
CA GLU A 309 21.73 -3.89 22.23
C GLU A 309 21.49 -5.38 22.52
N LYS A 310 22.56 -6.12 22.83
CA LYS A 310 22.52 -7.58 22.99
C LYS A 310 21.98 -8.04 24.35
N ASN A 311 22.05 -7.22 25.40
CA ASN A 311 21.69 -7.62 26.75
C ASN A 311 20.66 -6.68 27.39
N ARG A 312 19.43 -7.20 27.55
CA ARG A 312 18.48 -6.86 28.64
C ARG A 312 17.55 -5.65 28.45
N LYS A 313 17.71 -4.77 27.46
CA LYS A 313 16.82 -3.59 27.27
C LYS A 313 15.83 -3.70 26.10
N ALA A 314 16.22 -4.27 24.95
CA ALA A 314 15.28 -4.59 23.87
C ALA A 314 14.15 -5.51 24.38
N ASN A 315 14.50 -6.57 25.12
CA ASN A 315 13.53 -7.46 25.77
C ASN A 315 12.61 -6.74 26.79
N LYS A 316 13.10 -5.69 27.46
CA LYS A 316 12.27 -4.86 28.37
C LYS A 316 11.31 -3.96 27.58
N LEU A 317 11.75 -3.44 26.43
CA LEU A 317 10.90 -2.67 25.52
C LEU A 317 9.77 -3.55 24.98
N LEU A 318 10.12 -4.73 24.45
CA LEU A 318 9.18 -5.75 23.99
C LEU A 318 8.24 -6.20 25.09
N HIS A 319 8.74 -6.53 26.28
CA HIS A 319 7.87 -6.88 27.40
C HIS A 319 6.90 -5.74 27.74
N LYS A 320 7.31 -4.48 27.66
CA LYS A 320 6.43 -3.34 27.95
C LYS A 320 5.39 -3.13 26.87
N MET A 321 5.75 -3.32 25.60
CA MET A 321 4.80 -3.30 24.48
C MET A 321 3.84 -4.49 24.54
N ASN A 322 4.34 -5.66 24.92
CA ASN A 322 3.56 -6.89 25.01
C ASN A 322 2.57 -6.92 26.17
N ARG A 323 2.63 -5.93 27.07
CA ARG A 323 1.58 -5.69 28.07
C ARG A 323 0.32 -5.03 27.47
N VAL A 324 0.48 -4.35 26.35
CA VAL A 324 -0.58 -3.56 25.71
C VAL A 324 -1.15 -4.29 24.48
N ARG A 325 -0.32 -5.08 23.80
CA ARG A 325 -0.71 -5.99 22.71
C ARG A 325 -0.08 -7.36 22.91
N GLN A 326 -0.68 -8.43 22.41
CA GLN A 326 -0.07 -9.75 22.37
C GLN A 326 0.13 -10.16 20.92
N ILE A 327 1.35 -10.58 20.58
CA ILE A 327 1.68 -11.22 19.30
C ILE A 327 1.37 -12.70 19.47
N VAL A 328 0.50 -13.24 18.62
CA VAL A 328 0.05 -14.63 18.70
C VAL A 328 0.97 -15.57 17.94
N ASP A 329 1.58 -15.08 16.87
CA ASP A 329 2.48 -15.83 16.01
C ASP A 329 3.92 -15.86 16.55
N GLU A 330 4.54 -17.05 16.56
CA GLU A 330 5.85 -17.29 17.17
C GLU A 330 7.02 -16.91 16.25
N GLU A 331 6.82 -16.93 14.93
CA GLU A 331 7.80 -16.47 13.92
C GLU A 331 7.87 -14.94 13.93
N ILE A 332 6.70 -14.27 13.89
CA ILE A 332 6.60 -12.81 14.01
C ILE A 332 7.25 -12.33 15.32
N LYS A 333 7.06 -13.07 16.41
CA LYS A 333 7.66 -12.73 17.71
C LYS A 333 9.20 -12.69 17.66
N SER A 334 9.85 -13.63 16.98
CA SER A 334 11.31 -13.62 16.79
C SER A 334 11.75 -12.44 15.93
N GLU A 335 11.03 -12.14 14.85
CA GLU A 335 11.32 -10.97 14.00
C GLU A 335 11.17 -9.65 14.77
N MET A 336 10.22 -9.57 15.71
CA MET A 336 10.04 -8.38 16.55
C MET A 336 11.23 -8.14 17.49
N ASP A 337 11.95 -9.18 17.91
CA ASP A 337 13.16 -9.05 18.74
C ASP A 337 14.28 -8.36 17.96
N ASP A 338 14.53 -8.82 16.72
CA ASP A 338 15.51 -8.20 15.82
C ASP A 338 15.10 -6.77 15.43
N LEU A 339 13.81 -6.54 15.16
CA LEU A 339 13.31 -5.21 14.82
C LEU A 339 13.43 -4.23 16.00
N ALA A 340 13.22 -4.69 17.24
CA ALA A 340 13.42 -3.87 18.43
C ALA A 340 14.86 -3.43 18.61
N ILE A 341 15.82 -4.32 18.33
CA ILE A 341 17.25 -4.02 18.32
C ILE A 341 17.53 -2.97 17.25
N GLN A 342 17.13 -3.20 16.00
CA GLN A 342 17.38 -2.25 14.91
C GLN A 342 16.75 -0.87 15.16
N ILE A 343 15.52 -0.80 15.69
CA ILE A 343 14.87 0.47 16.07
C ILE A 343 15.66 1.18 17.16
N THR A 344 16.14 0.43 18.15
CA THR A 344 16.98 0.99 19.22
C THR A 344 18.23 1.64 18.65
N HIS A 345 18.92 0.97 17.72
CA HIS A 345 20.11 1.51 17.06
C HIS A 345 19.76 2.79 16.31
N LYS A 346 18.68 2.75 15.52
CA LYS A 346 18.32 3.86 14.62
C LYS A 346 17.87 5.09 15.41
N VAL A 347 17.12 4.90 16.50
CA VAL A 347 16.77 6.00 17.42
C VAL A 347 18.02 6.57 18.09
N ILE A 348 18.92 5.75 18.62
CA ILE A 348 20.15 6.24 19.24
C ILE A 348 21.02 6.98 18.20
N ASN A 349 21.22 6.38 17.03
CA ASN A 349 21.99 6.96 15.93
C ASN A 349 21.45 8.35 15.56
N ILE A 350 20.15 8.45 15.26
CA ILE A 350 19.53 9.71 14.82
C ILE A 350 19.61 10.77 15.92
N PHE A 351 19.09 10.47 17.11
CA PHE A 351 18.84 11.49 18.13
C PHE A 351 20.10 11.87 18.92
N TYR A 352 21.11 10.99 19.04
CA TYR A 352 22.35 11.29 19.77
C TYR A 352 23.54 11.61 18.88
N PHE A 353 23.62 11.02 17.70
CA PHE A 353 24.78 11.16 16.82
C PHE A 353 24.45 12.04 15.61
N SER A 354 23.50 11.63 14.76
CA SER A 354 23.20 12.31 13.50
C SER A 354 22.72 13.75 13.68
N PHE A 355 22.05 14.08 14.79
CA PHE A 355 21.70 15.47 15.11
C PHE A 355 22.95 16.32 15.38
N LYS A 356 23.95 15.77 16.08
CA LYS A 356 25.18 16.49 16.43
C LYS A 356 26.15 16.66 15.26
N THR A 357 25.98 15.88 14.20
CA THR A 357 26.80 15.98 12.98
C THR A 357 26.25 16.98 11.96
N GLN A 358 25.09 17.60 12.23
CA GLN A 358 24.58 18.67 11.37
C GLN A 358 25.28 19.99 11.68
N ALA A 359 25.46 20.84 10.67
CA ALA A 359 26.05 22.18 10.82
C ALA A 359 25.30 23.04 11.85
N SER A 360 23.97 22.88 11.92
CA SER A 360 23.12 23.41 12.99
C SER A 360 22.38 22.26 13.65
N VAL A 361 22.57 22.10 14.96
CA VAL A 361 22.06 20.96 15.73
C VAL A 361 20.52 21.00 15.78
N PRO A 362 19.82 20.02 15.17
CA PRO A 362 18.38 19.92 15.24
C PRO A 362 17.94 19.53 16.66
N THR A 363 16.69 19.84 16.97
CA THR A 363 16.00 19.29 18.14
C THR A 363 14.64 18.73 17.73
N TYR A 364 13.90 18.18 18.69
CA TYR A 364 12.64 17.53 18.43
C TYR A 364 11.57 17.95 19.44
N LYS A 365 10.30 17.95 19.01
CA LYS A 365 9.14 18.34 19.82
C LYS A 365 7.99 17.38 19.59
N PHE A 366 7.51 16.77 20.67
CA PHE A 366 6.21 16.08 20.69
C PHE A 366 5.09 17.06 21.03
N PHE A 367 3.89 16.78 20.53
CA PHE A 367 2.69 17.53 20.84
C PHE A 367 1.77 16.72 21.76
N GLU A 368 1.25 17.37 22.79
CA GLU A 368 0.37 16.77 23.78
C GLU A 368 -1.09 16.81 23.36
N ALA A 369 -1.87 15.86 23.88
CA ALA A 369 -3.31 15.84 23.67
C ALA A 369 -3.95 17.14 24.17
N GLY A 370 -4.85 17.71 23.37
CA GLY A 370 -5.51 19.00 23.63
C GLY A 370 -4.78 20.23 23.10
N GLN A 371 -3.60 20.09 22.50
CA GLN A 371 -2.93 21.22 21.85
C GLN A 371 -3.60 21.59 20.52
N ALA A 372 -3.62 22.88 20.20
CA ALA A 372 -4.10 23.36 18.91
C ALA A 372 -3.24 22.81 17.76
N LEU A 373 -3.88 22.57 16.61
CA LEU A 373 -3.15 22.08 15.44
C LEU A 373 -2.30 23.20 14.84
N GLU A 374 -1.04 22.86 14.53
CA GLU A 374 -0.08 23.76 13.89
C GLU A 374 0.34 23.15 12.53
N PRO A 375 -0.36 23.44 11.41
CA PRO A 375 -0.13 22.78 10.12
C PRO A 375 1.29 22.91 9.55
N HIS A 376 2.03 23.94 9.99
CA HIS A 376 3.43 24.14 9.64
C HIS A 376 4.38 23.16 10.36
N LEU A 377 4.01 22.67 11.54
CA LEU A 377 4.82 21.75 12.37
C LEU A 377 4.29 20.32 12.39
N MET A 378 3.04 20.12 11.98
CA MET A 378 2.32 18.85 12.13
C MET A 378 1.76 18.35 10.80
N GLN A 379 1.64 17.04 10.66
CA GLN A 379 0.96 16.37 9.57
C GLN A 379 -0.01 15.30 10.12
N GLY A 380 -1.16 15.17 9.49
CA GLY A 380 -2.22 14.23 9.88
C GLY A 380 -3.44 14.38 8.98
N ALA A 381 -4.51 13.64 9.27
CA ALA A 381 -5.76 13.71 8.52
C ALA A 381 -6.61 14.93 8.96
N PHE A 382 -6.14 16.15 8.64
CA PHE A 382 -6.86 17.41 8.83
C PHE A 382 -6.50 18.42 7.73
N GLY A 383 -7.50 19.18 7.27
CA GLY A 383 -7.28 20.30 6.34
C GLY A 383 -6.85 21.59 7.04
N ASN A 384 -6.37 22.58 6.28
CA ASN A 384 -6.01 23.89 6.83
C ASN A 384 -7.21 24.57 7.53
N ASP A 385 -8.41 24.44 6.97
CA ASP A 385 -9.64 25.07 7.46
C ASP A 385 -10.26 24.36 8.69
N GLU A 386 -9.87 23.11 8.95
CA GLU A 386 -10.38 22.30 10.07
C GLU A 386 -9.53 22.44 11.35
N SER A 387 -8.40 23.15 11.26
CA SER A 387 -7.43 23.31 12.35
C SER A 387 -7.98 24.08 13.55
N GLU A 388 -8.93 25.00 13.33
CA GLU A 388 -9.55 25.77 14.41
C GLU A 388 -10.56 24.95 15.24
N LYS A 389 -11.19 23.94 14.62
CA LYS A 389 -12.20 23.07 15.25
C LYS A 389 -11.62 21.79 15.84
N SER A 390 -10.33 21.56 15.63
CA SER A 390 -9.64 20.32 15.98
C SER A 390 -8.44 20.58 16.87
N GLU A 391 -8.08 19.57 17.65
CA GLU A 391 -6.90 19.57 18.52
C GLU A 391 -6.19 18.22 18.41
N VAL A 392 -4.97 18.15 18.93
CA VAL A 392 -4.18 16.91 18.94
C VAL A 392 -4.86 15.87 19.83
N GLU A 393 -5.12 14.67 19.29
CA GLU A 393 -5.52 13.49 20.07
C GLU A 393 -4.30 12.72 20.56
N VAL A 394 -3.33 12.50 19.66
CA VAL A 394 -2.04 11.86 19.95
C VAL A 394 -0.99 12.29 18.93
N CYS A 395 0.25 12.47 19.39
CA CYS A 395 1.44 12.63 18.56
C CYS A 395 2.27 11.34 18.65
N GLY A 396 2.43 10.63 17.54
CA GLY A 396 3.16 9.36 17.48
C GLY A 396 4.64 9.53 17.15
N PHE A 397 4.96 10.53 16.32
CA PHE A 397 6.32 10.86 15.91
C PHE A 397 6.56 12.37 16.07
N PRO A 398 7.71 12.80 16.60
CA PRO A 398 7.95 14.20 16.91
C PRO A 398 8.19 15.04 15.65
N CYS A 399 7.99 16.34 15.76
CA CYS A 399 8.52 17.30 14.80
C CYS A 399 10.03 17.43 15.04
N ILE A 400 10.83 17.46 13.98
CA ILE A 400 12.28 17.59 14.04
C ILE A 400 12.69 18.80 13.20
N GLY A 401 13.47 19.69 13.80
CA GLY A 401 13.87 20.94 13.15
C GLY A 401 14.77 21.78 14.04
N ILE A 402 15.13 22.94 13.51
CA ILE A 402 15.82 24.00 14.25
C ILE A 402 14.76 25.04 14.60
N PHE A 403 14.43 25.13 15.88
CA PHE A 403 13.44 26.09 16.39
C PHE A 403 14.16 27.30 16.96
N THR A 404 13.96 28.43 16.30
CA THR A 404 14.54 29.74 16.60
C THR A 404 13.58 30.62 17.40
N GLY A 405 12.30 30.25 17.48
CA GLY A 405 11.25 31.00 18.17
C GLY A 405 10.53 32.01 17.29
N ASP A 406 11.05 32.29 16.09
CA ASP A 406 10.35 32.96 15.01
C ASP A 406 9.93 31.94 13.95
N LYS A 407 8.62 31.84 13.69
CA LYS A 407 8.02 30.86 12.79
C LYS A 407 8.58 30.93 11.37
N LEU A 408 9.07 32.10 10.95
CA LEU A 408 9.62 32.30 9.61
C LEU A 408 11.06 31.82 9.47
N SER A 409 11.81 31.75 10.58
CA SER A 409 13.19 31.27 10.61
C SER A 409 13.35 29.84 11.11
N ASP A 410 12.27 29.22 11.61
CA ASP A 410 12.25 27.82 12.00
C ASP A 410 12.49 26.92 10.77
N LYS A 411 13.57 26.13 10.82
CA LYS A 411 13.90 25.16 9.76
C LYS A 411 13.33 23.81 10.14
N ILE A 412 12.23 23.42 9.51
CA ILE A 412 11.56 22.14 9.76
C ILE A 412 12.13 21.07 8.82
N PHE A 413 12.71 20.01 9.39
CA PHE A 413 13.17 18.85 8.63
C PHE A 413 12.04 17.83 8.47
N ILE A 414 11.31 17.56 9.56
CA ILE A 414 10.22 16.58 9.60
C ILE A 414 9.08 17.14 10.44
N LYS A 415 7.85 17.07 9.90
CA LYS A 415 6.63 17.42 10.65
C LYS A 415 6.24 16.30 11.60
N ALA A 416 5.65 16.67 12.74
CA ALA A 416 5.12 15.70 13.69
C ALA A 416 3.97 14.89 13.07
N GLN A 417 3.95 13.59 13.29
CA GLN A 417 2.82 12.74 12.89
C GLN A 417 1.79 12.71 14.01
N ILE A 418 0.59 13.24 13.74
CA ILE A 418 -0.48 13.36 14.73
C ILE A 418 -1.79 12.78 14.22
N ILE A 419 -2.64 12.36 15.16
CA ILE A 419 -4.06 12.12 14.92
C ILE A 419 -4.83 13.29 15.56
N PRO A 420 -5.72 13.97 14.81
CA PRO A 420 -6.54 15.04 15.35
C PRO A 420 -7.84 14.50 15.97
N ARG A 421 -8.40 15.19 16.97
CA ARG A 421 -9.79 15.04 17.44
C ARG A 421 -10.52 16.38 17.37
N SER A 422 -11.84 16.32 17.34
CA SER A 422 -12.67 17.53 17.46
C SER A 422 -12.54 18.13 18.86
N LYS A 423 -12.48 19.46 18.96
CA LYS A 423 -12.55 20.15 20.24
C LYS A 423 -13.91 19.91 20.89
N ARG A 424 -13.92 19.73 22.21
CA ARG A 424 -15.17 19.82 22.98
C ARG A 424 -15.57 21.30 23.03
N LEU A 425 -16.73 21.60 22.43
CA LEU A 425 -17.36 22.93 22.50
C LEU A 425 -17.82 23.22 23.93
#